data_AF-A0A1A8GKS7-F1
#
_entry.id   AF-A0A1A8GKS7-F1
#
_cell.length_a   1.000
_cell.length_b   1.000
_cell.length_c   1.000
_cell.angle_alpha   90.00
_cell.angle_beta   90.00
_cell.angle_gamma   90.00
#
_symmetry.space_group_name_H-M   'P 1'
#
loop_
_entity.id
_entity.type
_entity.pdbx_description
1 polymer ?
#
loop_
_entity_poly.entity_id
_entity_poly.type
_entity_poly.pdbx_seq_one_letter_code
_entity_poly.pdbx_strand_id
1 'polypeptide(L)'
;MSMLRLQKRLASSVLRCGKKKVWLDPNETNEIANANSRQQIRKLVKDGLIIRKPVTVHSRARCRKNTLARRKGRHMGTVAAMSMLRLQKRLASSVLRCGKKKVWLDPNETNEIANANSRQQIRKLVKD
;
A
#
# COMPACT_ATOMS: atom_id res chain seq x y z
N MET A 1 26.34 -20.78 25.90
CA MET A 1 25.46 -19.73 25.33
C MET A 1 24.19 -19.64 26.14
N SER A 2 23.90 -18.49 26.76
CA SER A 2 22.66 -18.28 27.51
C SER A 2 21.48 -18.02 26.57
N MET A 3 20.31 -18.53 26.92
CA MET A 3 19.11 -18.44 26.08
C MET A 3 18.30 -17.17 26.41
N LEU A 4 18.56 -16.05 25.71
CA LEU A 4 17.91 -14.75 25.93
C LEU A 4 16.46 -14.62 25.37
N ARG A 5 15.70 -15.72 25.37
CA ARG A 5 14.34 -15.77 24.79
C ARG A 5 13.35 -14.88 25.56
N LEU A 6 13.46 -14.86 26.89
CA LEU A 6 12.60 -14.06 27.77
C LEU A 6 12.84 -12.56 27.54
N GLN A 7 14.09 -12.14 27.58
CA GLN A 7 14.54 -10.75 27.44
C GLN A 7 14.11 -10.21 26.09
N LYS A 8 14.31 -10.98 25.01
CA LYS A 8 13.88 -10.60 23.66
C LYS A 8 12.36 -10.45 23.55
N ARG A 9 11.58 -11.27 24.27
CA ARG A 9 10.11 -11.15 24.35
C ARG A 9 9.69 -9.91 25.13
N LEU A 10 10.30 -9.66 26.29
CA LEU A 10 10.01 -8.49 27.13
C LEU A 10 10.39 -7.19 26.41
N ALA A 11 11.58 -7.11 25.82
CA ALA A 11 12.06 -5.97 25.06
C ALA A 11 11.16 -5.64 23.86
N SER A 12 10.69 -6.66 23.15
CA SER A 12 9.73 -6.49 22.04
C SER A 12 8.42 -5.84 22.51
N SER A 13 7.90 -6.24 23.67
CA SER A 13 6.69 -5.67 24.26
C SER A 13 6.92 -4.23 24.77
N VAL A 14 8.07 -3.96 25.40
CA VAL A 14 8.45 -2.63 25.91
C VAL A 14 8.65 -1.62 24.77
N LEU A 15 9.39 -2.00 23.73
CA LEU A 15 9.71 -1.15 22.56
C LEU A 15 8.59 -1.06 21.52
N ARG A 16 7.45 -1.74 21.76
CA ARG A 16 6.31 -1.85 20.84
C ARG A 16 6.75 -2.22 19.41
N CYS A 17 7.61 -3.22 19.29
CA CYS A 17 8.15 -3.69 18.01
C CYS A 17 8.23 -5.21 17.98
N GLY A 18 8.39 -5.83 16.80
CA GLY A 18 8.55 -7.28 16.70
C GLY A 18 9.93 -7.77 17.15
N LYS A 19 10.03 -9.03 17.59
CA LYS A 19 11.29 -9.65 18.08
C LYS A 19 12.48 -9.52 17.11
N LYS A 20 12.23 -9.45 15.78
CA LYS A 20 13.26 -9.26 14.75
C LYS A 20 13.92 -7.86 14.77
N LYS A 21 13.19 -6.86 15.29
CA LYS A 21 13.65 -5.47 15.40
C LYS A 21 14.38 -5.17 16.71
N VAL A 22 14.38 -6.09 17.67
CA VAL A 22 15.17 -5.95 18.90
C VAL A 22 16.60 -6.40 18.61
N TRP A 23 17.56 -5.52 18.90
CA TRP A 23 18.98 -5.83 18.99
C TRP A 23 19.38 -5.88 20.48
N LEU A 24 20.21 -6.86 20.82
CA LEU A 24 20.78 -7.07 22.15
C LEU A 24 22.30 -7.07 21.97
N ASP A 25 23.02 -6.37 22.83
CA ASP A 25 24.48 -6.34 22.78
C ASP A 25 25.06 -7.74 23.07
N PRO A 26 25.89 -8.31 22.17
CA PRO A 26 26.58 -9.57 22.42
C PRO A 26 27.68 -9.48 23.49
N ASN A 27 28.21 -8.30 23.79
CA ASN A 27 29.26 -8.14 24.80
C ASN A 27 28.68 -8.20 26.22
N GLU A 28 27.49 -7.63 26.42
CA GLU A 28 26.84 -7.48 27.73
C GLU A 28 25.73 -8.52 27.99
N THR A 29 25.92 -9.73 27.44
CA THR A 29 24.92 -10.81 27.55
C THR A 29 24.61 -11.23 28.98
N ASN A 30 25.58 -11.13 29.91
CA ASN A 30 25.39 -11.47 31.31
C ASN A 30 24.48 -10.45 32.03
N GLU A 31 24.69 -9.16 31.80
CA GLU A 31 23.84 -8.11 32.36
C GLU A 31 22.41 -8.22 31.81
N ILE A 32 22.28 -8.46 30.50
CA ILE A 32 20.98 -8.66 29.86
C ILE A 32 20.28 -9.91 30.41
N ALA A 33 21.01 -11.01 30.61
CA ALA A 33 20.44 -12.25 31.16
C ALA A 33 19.84 -12.06 32.57
N ASN A 34 20.43 -11.19 33.40
CA ASN A 34 19.97 -10.90 34.75
C ASN A 34 18.69 -10.03 34.79
N ALA A 35 18.29 -9.41 33.67
CA ALA A 35 17.07 -8.62 33.59
C ALA A 35 15.81 -9.48 33.39
N ASN A 36 15.02 -9.62 34.46
CA ASN A 36 13.82 -10.48 34.50
C ASN A 36 12.50 -9.67 34.45
N SER A 37 12.54 -8.38 34.78
CA SER A 37 11.36 -7.50 34.81
C SER A 37 11.31 -6.54 33.62
N ARG A 38 10.11 -6.02 33.30
CA ARG A 38 9.96 -4.97 32.27
C ARG A 38 10.64 -3.67 32.66
N GLN A 39 10.70 -3.36 33.95
CA GLN A 39 11.36 -2.19 34.51
C GLN A 39 12.87 -2.24 34.24
N GLN A 40 13.53 -3.39 34.51
CA GLN A 40 14.95 -3.58 34.19
C GLN A 40 15.22 -3.48 32.70
N ILE A 41 14.37 -4.08 31.85
CA ILE A 41 14.50 -3.96 30.40
C ILE A 41 14.40 -2.50 29.93
N ARG A 42 13.54 -1.66 30.55
CA ARG A 42 13.50 -0.22 30.24
C ARG A 42 14.79 0.50 30.61
N LYS A 43 15.44 0.09 31.70
CA LYS A 43 16.75 0.61 32.09
C LYS A 43 17.80 0.28 31.03
N LEU A 44 17.91 -1.00 30.64
CA LEU A 44 18.83 -1.45 29.58
C LEU A 44 18.59 -0.80 28.21
N VAL A 45 17.33 -0.47 27.89
CA VAL A 45 16.99 0.31 26.68
C VAL A 45 17.50 1.75 26.79
N LYS A 46 17.40 2.37 27.97
CA LYS A 46 17.90 3.72 28.24
C LYS A 46 19.43 3.77 28.21
N ASP A 47 20.07 2.72 28.72
CA ASP A 47 21.53 2.57 28.76
C ASP A 47 22.12 2.18 27.39
N GLY A 48 21.28 1.86 26.40
CA GLY A 48 21.70 1.59 25.03
C GLY A 48 22.10 0.13 24.74
N LEU A 49 22.03 -0.75 25.73
CA LEU A 49 22.33 -2.18 25.62
C LEU A 49 21.27 -2.94 24.80
N ILE A 50 20.04 -2.42 24.78
CA ILE A 50 18.92 -2.94 23.99
C ILE A 50 18.43 -1.87 23.04
N ILE A 51 18.55 -2.12 21.74
CA ILE A 51 18.26 -1.12 20.70
C ILE A 51 17.14 -1.61 19.79
N ARG A 52 16.25 -0.68 19.41
CA ARG A 52 15.30 -0.90 18.32
C ARG A 52 15.99 -0.65 16.98
N LYS A 53 16.21 -1.71 16.20
CA LYS A 53 16.74 -1.61 14.84
C LYS A 53 15.82 -0.73 13.97
N PRO A 54 16.39 0.12 13.09
CA PRO A 54 15.59 0.92 12.18
C PRO A 54 14.75 0.03 11.25
N VAL A 55 13.63 0.58 10.77
CA VAL A 55 12.79 -0.10 9.78
C VAL A 55 13.54 -0.21 8.46
N THR A 56 13.37 -1.34 7.76
CA THR A 56 13.97 -1.50 6.43
C THR A 56 13.24 -0.57 5.47
N VAL A 57 13.97 0.35 4.85
CA VAL A 57 13.36 1.39 4.02
C VAL A 57 13.02 0.83 2.65
N HIS A 58 11.74 0.93 2.26
CA HIS A 58 11.30 0.71 0.88
C HIS A 58 11.08 2.05 0.18
N SER A 59 11.97 2.41 -0.74
CA SER A 59 11.91 3.71 -1.42
C SER A 59 10.66 3.84 -2.30
N ARG A 60 9.94 4.96 -2.16
CA ARG A 60 8.81 5.34 -3.02
C ARG A 60 9.19 6.27 -4.18
N ALA A 61 10.48 6.57 -4.36
CA ALA A 61 10.95 7.53 -5.36
C ALA A 61 10.48 7.17 -6.78
N ARG A 62 10.63 5.90 -7.19
CA ARG A 62 10.19 5.41 -8.50
C ARG A 62 8.67 5.54 -8.69
N CYS A 63 7.89 5.13 -7.69
CA CYS A 63 6.43 5.23 -7.70
C CYS A 63 5.96 6.69 -7.82
N ARG A 64 6.58 7.62 -7.08
CA ARG A 64 6.28 9.05 -7.14
C ARG A 64 6.63 9.65 -8.51
N LYS A 65 7.82 9.34 -9.04
CA LYS A 65 8.24 9.78 -10.39
C LYS A 65 7.27 9.31 -11.46
N ASN A 66 6.87 8.04 -11.43
CA ASN A 66 5.90 7.50 -12.38
C ASN A 66 4.51 8.15 -12.23
N THR A 67 4.05 8.38 -11.00
CA THR A 67 2.77 9.07 -10.76
C THR A 67 2.76 10.49 -11.34
N LEU A 68 3.84 11.25 -11.15
CA LEU A 68 4.00 12.58 -11.74
C LEU A 68 4.04 12.53 -13.27
N ALA A 69 4.76 11.56 -13.86
CA ALA A 69 4.81 11.37 -15.31
C ALA A 69 3.44 10.98 -15.91
N ARG A 70 2.69 10.10 -15.23
CA ARG A 70 1.31 9.73 -15.61
C ARG A 70 0.34 10.91 -15.54
N ARG A 71 0.43 11.75 -14.51
CA ARG A 71 -0.37 12.99 -14.40
C ARG A 71 -0.08 13.95 -15.55
N LYS A 72 1.16 13.99 -16.04
CA LYS A 72 1.57 14.76 -17.24
C LYS A 72 1.27 14.03 -18.57
N GLY A 73 0.53 12.91 -18.55
CA GLY A 73 0.15 12.17 -19.77
C GLY A 73 1.23 11.27 -20.38
N ARG A 74 2.45 11.22 -19.82
CA ARG A 74 3.63 10.59 -20.47
C ARG A 74 3.64 9.06 -20.47
N HIS A 75 2.74 8.42 -19.73
CA HIS A 75 2.58 6.96 -19.68
C HIS A 75 1.08 6.57 -19.77
N MET A 76 0.33 7.26 -20.64
CA MET A 76 -1.11 7.09 -20.85
C MET A 76 -1.46 6.72 -22.31
N GLY A 77 -0.50 6.22 -23.09
CA GLY A 77 -0.74 5.81 -24.48
C GLY A 77 -1.62 4.58 -24.62
N THR A 78 -2.15 4.34 -25.83
CA THR A 78 -3.19 3.35 -26.18
C THR A 78 -2.89 1.91 -25.72
N VAL A 79 -1.61 1.50 -25.65
CA VAL A 79 -1.21 0.16 -25.17
C VAL A 79 -1.10 0.06 -23.64
N ALA A 80 -0.71 1.16 -22.97
CA ALA A 80 -0.65 1.21 -21.50
C ALA A 80 -2.03 1.45 -20.88
N ALA A 81 -2.89 2.09 -21.66
CA ALA A 81 -4.27 2.39 -21.36
C ALA A 81 -5.14 1.55 -22.30
N MET A 82 -5.34 0.26 -22.00
CA MET A 82 -6.46 -0.53 -22.55
C MET A 82 -7.77 0.13 -22.08
N SER A 83 -8.10 1.28 -22.67
CA SER A 83 -8.84 2.34 -21.99
C SER A 83 -9.87 3.01 -22.86
N MET A 84 -10.29 2.42 -23.96
CA MET A 84 -11.56 2.82 -24.55
C MET A 84 -12.69 2.30 -23.65
N LEU A 85 -12.74 0.98 -23.42
CA LEU A 85 -13.78 0.34 -22.60
C LEU A 85 -13.75 0.75 -21.11
N ARG A 86 -12.57 0.98 -20.51
CA ARG A 86 -12.49 1.40 -19.08
C ARG A 86 -12.92 2.83 -18.85
N LEU A 87 -12.64 3.76 -19.78
CA LEU A 87 -13.13 5.12 -19.72
C LEU A 87 -14.63 5.17 -20.06
N GLN A 88 -15.06 4.49 -21.13
CA GLN A 88 -16.48 4.41 -21.51
C GLN A 88 -17.34 3.85 -20.36
N LYS A 89 -16.94 2.75 -19.70
CA LYS A 89 -17.67 2.23 -18.53
C LYS A 89 -17.68 3.19 -17.33
N ARG A 90 -16.62 3.98 -17.12
CA ARG A 90 -16.61 5.02 -16.05
C ARG A 90 -17.54 6.18 -16.40
N LEU A 91 -17.49 6.66 -17.64
CA LEU A 91 -18.33 7.74 -18.13
C LEU A 91 -19.81 7.32 -18.11
N ALA A 92 -20.15 6.15 -18.66
CA ALA A 92 -21.50 5.58 -18.62
C ALA A 92 -22.02 5.41 -17.19
N SER A 93 -21.22 4.87 -16.27
CA SER A 93 -21.60 4.74 -14.85
C SER A 93 -21.87 6.09 -14.17
N SER A 94 -21.08 7.12 -14.52
CA SER A 94 -21.24 8.46 -13.99
C SER A 94 -22.46 9.19 -14.56
N VAL A 95 -22.78 8.96 -15.84
CA VAL A 95 -23.94 9.55 -16.53
C VAL A 95 -25.24 8.91 -16.05
N LEU A 96 -25.25 7.59 -15.87
CA LEU A 96 -26.42 6.81 -15.42
C LEU A 96 -26.62 6.82 -13.91
N ARG A 97 -25.70 7.44 -13.13
CA ARG A 97 -25.68 7.41 -11.66
C ARG A 97 -25.82 6.00 -11.08
N CYS A 98 -25.25 5.00 -11.76
CA CYS A 98 -25.23 3.61 -11.32
C CYS A 98 -23.78 3.13 -11.15
N GLY A 99 -23.56 2.12 -10.31
CA GLY A 99 -22.21 1.57 -10.12
C GLY A 99 -21.67 0.94 -11.39
N LYS A 100 -20.38 1.13 -11.70
CA LYS A 100 -19.69 0.62 -12.91
C LYS A 100 -19.93 -0.87 -13.23
N LYS A 101 -20.23 -1.70 -12.23
CA LYS A 101 -20.54 -3.13 -12.38
C LYS A 101 -21.94 -3.42 -12.94
N LYS A 102 -22.86 -2.44 -12.93
CA LYS A 102 -24.22 -2.54 -13.47
C LYS A 102 -24.32 -2.10 -14.92
N VAL A 103 -23.22 -1.61 -15.51
CA VAL A 103 -23.16 -1.16 -16.89
C VAL A 103 -22.54 -2.27 -17.73
N TRP A 104 -23.39 -3.01 -18.44
CA TRP A 104 -22.98 -3.95 -19.46
C TRP A 104 -22.87 -3.20 -20.80
N LEU A 105 -21.77 -3.41 -21.52
CA LEU A 105 -21.56 -2.90 -22.89
C LEU A 105 -21.08 -4.09 -23.70
N ASP A 106 -21.81 -4.45 -24.75
CA ASP A 106 -21.46 -5.53 -25.66
C ASP A 106 -20.16 -5.17 -26.41
N PRO A 107 -19.11 -6.01 -26.38
CA PRO A 107 -17.89 -5.80 -27.14
C PRO A 107 -18.10 -5.70 -28.67
N ASN A 108 -19.19 -6.26 -29.22
CA ASN A 108 -19.47 -6.28 -30.66
C ASN A 108 -20.34 -5.10 -31.15
N GLU A 109 -20.99 -4.34 -30.26
CA GLU A 109 -21.80 -3.13 -30.59
C GLU A 109 -21.02 -1.82 -30.35
N THR A 110 -19.69 -1.87 -30.45
CA THR A 110 -18.81 -0.75 -30.04
C THR A 110 -18.87 0.48 -30.94
N ASN A 111 -19.45 0.39 -32.14
CA ASN A 111 -19.42 1.45 -33.15
C ASN A 111 -20.51 2.52 -32.99
N GLU A 112 -21.69 2.20 -32.44
CA GLU A 112 -22.79 3.17 -32.30
C GLU A 112 -22.59 4.12 -31.11
N ILE A 113 -22.03 3.61 -30.01
CA ILE A 113 -21.71 4.42 -28.82
C ILE A 113 -20.42 5.23 -29.01
N ALA A 114 -19.46 4.73 -29.80
CA ALA A 114 -18.21 5.45 -30.10
C ALA A 114 -18.43 6.72 -30.95
N ASN A 115 -19.48 6.75 -31.77
CA ASN A 115 -19.82 7.88 -32.64
C ASN A 115 -20.77 8.91 -32.00
N ALA A 116 -21.25 8.65 -30.77
CA ALA A 116 -22.12 9.56 -30.03
C ALA A 116 -21.31 10.67 -29.35
N ASN A 117 -21.18 11.82 -30.03
CA ASN A 117 -20.41 12.97 -29.55
C ASN A 117 -21.20 13.92 -28.62
N SER A 118 -22.45 13.60 -28.26
CA SER A 118 -23.28 14.42 -27.39
C SER A 118 -24.06 13.62 -26.33
N ARG A 119 -24.27 14.24 -25.17
CA ARG A 119 -25.09 13.69 -24.06
C ARG A 119 -26.53 13.36 -24.46
N GLN A 120 -27.07 14.06 -25.46
CA GLN A 120 -28.42 13.85 -25.97
C GLN A 120 -28.50 12.60 -26.85
N GLN A 121 -27.48 12.30 -27.65
CA GLN A 121 -27.41 11.08 -28.46
C GLN A 121 -27.33 9.82 -27.59
N ILE A 122 -26.53 9.83 -26.52
CA ILE A 122 -26.45 8.69 -25.60
C ILE A 122 -27.79 8.42 -24.89
N ARG A 123 -28.60 9.44 -24.59
CA ARG A 123 -29.94 9.24 -23.99
C ARG A 123 -30.95 8.60 -24.92
N LYS A 124 -30.82 8.79 -26.24
CA LYS A 124 -31.71 8.19 -27.25
C LYS A 124 -31.43 6.70 -27.46
N LEU A 125 -30.20 6.26 -27.25
CA LEU A 125 -29.77 4.86 -27.42
C LEU A 125 -30.10 3.96 -26.22
N VAL A 126 -30.63 4.51 -25.11
CA VAL A 126 -30.91 3.79 -23.85
C VAL A 126 -32.42 3.65 -23.57
N LYS A 127 -33.27 4.12 -24.50
CA LYS A 127 -34.69 3.76 -24.58
C LYS A 127 -34.80 2.99 -25.90
N ASP A 128 -35.12 1.70 -25.96
CA ASP A 128 -35.97 0.86 -25.10
C ASP A 128 -35.26 -0.39 -24.56
#